data_AF-A0A839TP56-F1
#
_entry.id   AF-A0A839TP56-F1
#
_cell.length_a   1.000
_cell.length_b   1.000
_cell.length_c   1.000
_cell.angle_alpha   90.00
_cell.angle_beta   90.00
_cell.angle_gamma   90.00
#
_symmetry.space_group_name_H-M   'P 1'
#
loop_
_entity.id
_entity.type
_entity.pdbx_description
1 polymer ?
#
loop_
_entity_poly.entity_id
_entity_poly.type
_entity_poly.pdbx_seq_one_letter_code
_entity_poly.pdbx_strand_id
1 'polypeptide(L)'
;MSIRDIIEGKKEWRAHVARVKALPRDYQIVYKEIQKYLFKVGPVELTEGTGLLSGIVDLFEEGAARGKGVLEVTGRDVAAFCDELIKDSKTYADIYQESVAREGSKAIKKGTDKTK
;
A
#
# COMPACT_ATOMS: atom_id res chain seq x y z
N MET A 1 8.06 -19.67 -4.79
CA MET A 1 7.14 -19.19 -5.85
C MET A 1 7.25 -20.15 -7.03
N SER A 2 6.14 -20.77 -7.43
CA SER A 2 6.08 -21.70 -8.56
C SER A 2 5.87 -20.95 -9.89
N ILE A 3 6.20 -21.57 -11.02
CA ILE A 3 5.92 -20.98 -12.35
C ILE A 3 4.41 -20.71 -12.52
N ARG A 4 3.55 -21.54 -11.92
CA ARG A 4 2.09 -21.37 -11.97
C ARG A 4 1.67 -20.08 -11.24
N ASP A 5 2.27 -19.81 -10.09
CA ASP A 5 1.98 -18.61 -9.29
C ASP A 5 2.34 -17.34 -10.06
N ILE A 6 3.48 -17.35 -10.78
CA ILE A 6 3.92 -16.22 -11.61
C ILE A 6 2.94 -15.97 -12.77
N ILE A 7 2.42 -17.02 -13.41
CA ILE A 7 1.47 -16.91 -14.51
C ILE A 7 0.13 -16.33 -14.03
N GLU A 8 -0.38 -16.81 -12.89
CA GLU A 8 -1.64 -16.32 -12.34
C GLU A 8 -1.49 -14.87 -11.85
N GLY A 9 -0.41 -14.55 -11.13
CA GLY A 9 -0.15 -13.16 -10.70
C GLY A 9 -0.04 -12.19 -11.89
N LYS A 10 0.56 -12.61 -13.01
CA LYS A 10 0.59 -11.81 -14.25
C LYS A 10 -0.78 -11.68 -14.92
N LYS A 11 -1.67 -12.65 -14.75
CA LYS A 11 -3.05 -12.61 -15.26
C LYS A 11 -3.90 -11.66 -14.41
N GLU A 12 -3.81 -11.76 -13.09
CA GLU A 12 -4.45 -10.84 -12.14
C GLU A 12 -3.99 -9.40 -12.37
N TRP A 13 -2.69 -9.17 -12.49
CA TRP A 13 -2.15 -7.83 -12.79
C TRP A 13 -2.71 -7.24 -14.10
N ARG A 14 -2.84 -8.06 -15.14
CA ARG A 14 -3.39 -7.59 -16.43
C ARG A 14 -4.87 -7.25 -16.32
N ALA A 15 -5.66 -8.07 -15.62
CA ALA A 15 -7.06 -7.79 -15.36
C ALA A 15 -7.22 -6.49 -14.56
N HIS A 16 -6.40 -6.33 -13.52
CA HIS A 16 -6.35 -5.13 -12.70
C HIS A 16 -6.05 -3.87 -13.51
N VAL A 17 -5.01 -3.89 -14.35
CA VAL A 17 -4.66 -2.75 -15.22
C VAL A 17 -5.78 -2.44 -16.22
N ALA A 18 -6.50 -3.44 -16.72
CA ALA A 18 -7.63 -3.23 -17.62
C ALA A 18 -8.78 -2.49 -16.93
N ARG A 19 -9.09 -2.85 -15.68
CA ARG A 19 -10.10 -2.16 -14.86
C ARG A 19 -9.75 -0.69 -14.63
N VAL A 20 -8.51 -0.43 -14.24
CA VAL A 20 -8.02 0.95 -14.06
C VAL A 20 -8.18 1.76 -15.35
N LYS A 21 -7.84 1.19 -16.51
CA LYS A 21 -7.96 1.88 -17.80
C LYS A 21 -9.41 2.18 -18.22
N ALA A 22 -10.38 1.44 -17.70
CA ALA A 22 -11.80 1.65 -17.98
C ALA A 22 -12.40 2.82 -17.15
N LEU A 23 -11.73 3.24 -16.07
CA LEU A 23 -12.17 4.35 -15.25
C LEU A 23 -12.09 5.70 -15.99
N PRO A 24 -12.85 6.72 -15.56
CA PRO A 24 -12.70 8.09 -16.06
C PRO A 24 -11.26 8.63 -15.86
N ARG A 25 -10.90 9.66 -16.64
CA ARG A 25 -9.51 10.12 -16.75
C ARG A 25 -8.94 10.65 -15.43
N ASP A 26 -9.73 11.37 -14.66
CA ASP A 26 -9.38 11.88 -13.33
C ASP A 26 -9.13 10.73 -12.34
N TYR A 27 -10.00 9.72 -12.32
CA TYR A 27 -9.81 8.50 -11.54
C TYR A 27 -8.52 7.78 -11.88
N GLN A 28 -8.19 7.64 -13.18
CA GLN A 28 -6.92 7.05 -13.61
C GLN A 28 -5.68 7.80 -13.11
N ILE A 29 -5.75 9.13 -13.06
CA ILE A 29 -4.63 9.96 -12.60
C ILE A 29 -4.42 9.75 -11.10
N VAL A 30 -5.48 9.91 -10.30
CA VAL A 30 -5.40 9.75 -8.85
C VAL A 30 -4.98 8.33 -8.50
N TYR A 31 -5.51 7.32 -9.21
CA TYR A 31 -5.11 5.93 -9.01
C TYR A 31 -3.60 5.72 -9.16
N LYS A 32 -2.99 6.32 -10.19
CA LYS A 32 -1.54 6.22 -10.41
C LYS A 32 -0.73 6.90 -9.31
N GLU A 33 -1.21 8.03 -8.79
CA GLU A 33 -0.55 8.72 -7.69
C GLU A 33 -0.66 7.92 -6.38
N ILE A 34 -1.83 7.35 -6.09
CA ILE A 34 -2.02 6.41 -4.97
C ILE A 34 -1.08 5.22 -5.10
N GLN A 35 -1.01 4.60 -6.28
CA GLN A 35 -0.14 3.46 -6.55
C GLN A 35 1.33 3.81 -6.26
N LYS A 36 1.83 4.95 -6.75
CA LYS A 36 3.21 5.42 -6.47
C LYS A 36 3.43 5.67 -4.98
N TYR A 37 2.46 6.29 -4.30
CA TYR A 37 2.55 6.62 -2.88
C TYR A 37 2.64 5.34 -2.05
N LEU A 38 1.71 4.40 -2.26
CA LEU A 38 1.67 3.13 -1.55
C LEU A 38 2.90 2.26 -1.83
N PHE A 39 3.48 2.28 -3.02
CA PHE A 39 4.78 1.60 -3.23
C PHE A 39 5.93 2.20 -2.44
N LYS A 40 5.83 3.47 -2.02
CA LYS A 40 6.86 4.14 -1.23
C LYS A 40 6.64 3.98 0.28
N VAL A 41 5.40 4.12 0.76
CA VAL A 41 5.08 4.17 2.20
C VAL A 41 4.22 3.01 2.70
N GLY A 42 3.69 2.22 1.78
CA GLY A 42 2.71 1.19 2.07
C GLY A 42 3.26 -0.03 2.82
N PRO A 43 2.35 -0.95 3.17
CA PRO A 43 2.69 -2.15 3.92
C PRO A 43 3.64 -3.07 3.14
N VAL A 44 4.40 -3.87 3.87
CA VAL A 44 5.38 -4.79 3.25
C VAL A 44 4.68 -5.82 2.36
N GLU A 45 3.49 -6.24 2.78
CA GLU A 45 2.62 -7.19 2.09
C GLU A 45 2.04 -6.61 0.79
N LEU A 46 2.13 -5.29 0.55
CA LEU A 46 1.73 -4.67 -0.72
C LEU A 46 2.51 -5.24 -1.91
N THR A 47 3.70 -5.78 -1.66
CA THR A 47 4.53 -6.42 -2.69
C THR A 47 4.11 -7.85 -3.01
N GLU A 48 3.27 -8.47 -2.18
CA GLU A 48 2.86 -9.87 -2.32
C GLU A 48 1.56 -10.05 -3.13
N GLY A 49 0.87 -8.97 -3.50
CA GLY A 49 -0.33 -9.08 -4.34
C GLY A 49 -1.00 -7.76 -4.66
N THR A 50 -2.10 -7.83 -5.41
CA THR A 50 -2.88 -6.64 -5.80
C THR A 50 -4.03 -6.33 -4.86
N GLY A 51 -4.17 -7.01 -3.72
CA GLY A 51 -5.38 -6.93 -2.87
C GLY A 51 -5.78 -5.50 -2.50
N LEU A 52 -4.86 -4.75 -1.89
CA LEU A 52 -5.09 -3.34 -1.53
C LEU A 52 -5.41 -2.48 -2.75
N LEU A 53 -4.59 -2.63 -3.80
CA LEU A 53 -4.74 -1.90 -5.05
C LEU A 53 -6.06 -2.21 -5.76
N SER A 54 -6.56 -3.44 -5.66
CA SER A 54 -7.81 -3.91 -6.26
C SER A 54 -9.00 -3.37 -5.48
N GLY A 55 -8.96 -3.36 -4.15
CA GLY A 55 -9.99 -2.74 -3.32
C GLY A 55 -10.15 -1.24 -3.60
N ILE A 56 -9.05 -0.52 -3.88
CA ILE A 56 -9.12 0.89 -4.32
C ILE A 56 -9.83 1.00 -5.68
N VAL A 57 -9.59 0.08 -6.61
CA VAL A 57 -10.29 0.06 -7.90
C VAL A 57 -11.78 -0.22 -7.71
N ASP A 58 -12.15 -1.16 -6.83
CA ASP A 58 -13.55 -1.45 -6.50
C ASP A 58 -14.27 -0.17 -6.01
N LEU A 59 -13.65 0.56 -5.07
CA LEU A 59 -14.16 1.84 -4.56
C LEU A 59 -14.30 2.90 -5.68
N PHE A 60 -13.33 2.95 -6.59
CA PHE A 60 -13.31 3.92 -7.69
C PHE A 60 -14.36 3.60 -8.75
N GLU A 61 -14.59 2.33 -9.05
CA GLU A 61 -15.67 1.88 -9.93
C GLU A 61 -17.04 2.25 -9.35
N GLU A 62 -17.26 2.04 -8.04
CA GLU A 62 -18.51 2.48 -7.38
C GLU A 62 -18.67 4.00 -7.42
N GLY A 63 -17.60 4.75 -7.10
CA GLY A 63 -17.61 6.21 -7.13
C GLY A 63 -17.96 6.76 -8.51
N ALA A 64 -17.32 6.21 -9.56
CA ALA A 64 -17.56 6.59 -10.94
C ALA A 64 -18.99 6.21 -11.40
N ALA A 65 -19.48 5.03 -11.03
CA ALA A 65 -20.86 4.60 -11.35
C ALA A 65 -21.92 5.51 -10.70
N ARG A 66 -21.59 6.12 -9.56
CA ARG A 66 -22.46 7.08 -8.86
C ARG A 66 -22.25 8.52 -9.32
N GLY A 67 -21.42 8.76 -10.32
CA GLY A 67 -21.15 10.08 -10.90
C GLY A 67 -20.37 11.03 -9.98
N LYS A 68 -19.68 10.50 -8.96
CA LYS A 68 -18.86 11.32 -8.06
C LYS A 68 -17.53 11.68 -8.72
N GLY A 69 -17.00 12.86 -8.44
CA GLY A 69 -15.60 13.16 -8.76
C GLY A 69 -14.65 12.34 -7.89
N VAL A 70 -13.47 11.99 -8.41
CA VAL A 70 -12.51 11.16 -7.65
C VAL A 70 -12.10 11.77 -6.31
N LEU A 71 -11.98 13.10 -6.22
CA LEU A 71 -11.65 13.80 -4.98
C LEU A 71 -12.81 13.86 -3.98
N GLU A 72 -14.04 13.56 -4.41
CA GLU A 72 -15.17 13.35 -3.49
C GLU A 72 -15.13 11.95 -2.87
N VAL A 73 -14.46 11.00 -3.53
CA VAL A 73 -14.27 9.63 -3.03
C VAL A 73 -13.06 9.57 -2.10
N THR A 74 -11.93 10.14 -2.51
CA THR A 74 -10.68 10.10 -1.73
C THR A 74 -10.56 11.26 -0.74
N GLY A 75 -11.30 12.33 -0.92
CA GLY A 75 -10.96 13.63 -0.33
C GLY A 75 -9.85 14.35 -1.10
N ARG A 76 -9.65 15.63 -0.76
CA ARG A 76 -8.61 16.49 -1.37
C ARG A 76 -7.20 16.09 -0.96
N ASP A 77 -7.06 15.54 0.25
CA ASP A 77 -5.80 14.99 0.74
C ASP A 77 -5.74 13.49 0.48
N VAL A 78 -5.27 13.14 -0.72
CA VAL A 78 -5.18 11.75 -1.18
C VAL A 78 -4.14 10.96 -0.36
N ALA A 79 -3.11 11.63 0.17
CA ALA A 79 -2.10 10.97 0.99
C ALA A 79 -2.71 10.56 2.34
N ALA A 80 -3.46 11.47 2.99
CA ALA A 80 -4.17 11.16 4.23
C ALA A 80 -5.17 10.00 4.04
N PHE A 81 -5.85 9.94 2.90
CA PHE A 81 -6.71 8.79 2.55
C PHE A 81 -5.92 7.47 2.49
N CYS A 82 -4.74 7.49 1.87
CA CYS A 82 -3.88 6.31 1.79
C CYS A 82 -3.35 5.89 3.16
N ASP A 83 -2.93 6.87 3.98
CA ASP A 83 -2.41 6.63 5.33
C ASP A 83 -3.49 5.97 6.22
N GLU A 84 -4.72 6.46 6.16
CA GLU A 84 -5.85 5.87 6.88
C GLU A 84 -6.15 4.43 6.40
N LEU A 85 -5.98 4.17 5.11
CA LEU A 85 -6.21 2.85 4.52
C LEU A 85 -5.18 1.80 4.97
N ILE A 86 -3.95 2.22 5.30
CA ILE A 86 -2.85 1.32 5.68
C ILE A 86 -2.50 1.35 7.16
N LYS A 87 -3.18 2.17 7.97
CA LYS A 87 -2.82 2.45 9.38
C LYS A 87 -2.65 1.21 10.26
N ASP A 88 -3.40 0.14 9.99
CA ASP A 88 -3.39 -1.10 10.78
C ASP A 88 -2.48 -2.18 10.16
N SER A 89 -1.76 -1.86 9.08
CA SER A 89 -0.87 -2.77 8.37
C SER A 89 0.59 -2.47 8.69
N LYS A 90 1.45 -3.51 8.72
CA LYS A 90 2.87 -3.34 9.07
C LYS A 90 3.63 -2.75 7.89
N THR A 91 4.17 -1.55 8.07
CA THR A 91 4.96 -0.86 7.04
C THR A 91 6.45 -1.17 7.17
N TYR A 92 7.21 -0.88 6.12
CA TYR A 92 8.68 -0.96 6.17
C TYR A 92 9.28 -0.04 7.26
N ALA A 93 8.64 1.09 7.52
CA ALA A 93 9.06 2.01 8.58
C ALA A 93 8.92 1.38 9.97
N ASP A 94 7.83 0.65 10.22
CA ASP A 94 7.60 -0.04 11.50
C ASP A 94 8.66 -1.12 11.75
N ILE A 95 9.00 -1.89 10.71
CA ILE A 95 10.06 -2.91 10.80
C ILE A 95 11.40 -2.26 11.13
N TYR A 96 11.73 -1.15 10.47
CA TYR A 96 12.97 -0.44 10.71
C TYR A 96 13.04 0.08 12.15
N GLN A 97 11.98 0.72 12.65
CA GLN A 97 11.90 1.20 14.03
C GLN A 97 12.03 0.06 15.05
N GLU A 98 11.37 -1.08 14.82
CA GLU A 98 11.50 -2.26 15.68
C GLU A 98 12.95 -2.77 15.73
N SER A 99 13.64 -2.78 14.60
CA SER A 99 15.03 -3.22 14.51
C SER A 99 15.99 -2.30 15.29
N VAL A 100 15.85 -0.98 15.11
CA VAL A 100 16.66 0.03 15.82
C VAL A 100 16.40 -0.04 17.33
N ALA A 101 15.13 -0.16 17.76
CA ALA A 101 14.78 -0.28 19.18
C ALA A 101 15.37 -1.54 19.81
N ARG A 102 15.39 -2.66 19.07
CA ARG A 102 16.01 -3.92 19.50
C ARG A 102 17.52 -3.78 19.65
N GLU A 103 18.19 -3.09 18.72
CA GLU A 103 19.64 -2.85 18.79
C GLU A 103 20.02 -1.93 19.96
N GLY A 104 19.28 -0.84 20.17
CA GLY A 104 19.48 0.04 21.32
C GLY A 104 19.34 -0.71 22.65
N SER A 105 18.31 -1.55 22.76
CA SER A 105 18.08 -2.39 23.95
C SER A 105 19.22 -3.39 24.20
N LYS A 106 19.81 -3.98 23.15
CA LYS A 106 20.97 -4.87 23.26
C LYS A 106 22.23 -4.12 23.71
N ALA A 107 22.47 -2.94 23.17
CA ALA A 107 23.63 -2.11 23.52
C ALA A 107 23.58 -1.68 25.01
N ILE A 108 22.41 -1.27 25.50
CA ILE A 108 22.20 -0.90 26.91
C ILE A 108 22.53 -2.08 27.84
N LYS A 109 21.99 -3.28 27.55
CA LYS A 109 22.25 -4.49 28.34
C LYS A 109 23.74 -4.85 28.43
N LYS A 110 24.48 -4.74 27.32
CA LYS A 110 25.93 -5.01 27.27
C LYS A 110 26.75 -4.01 28.08
N GLY A 111 26.31 -2.75 28.17
CA GLY A 111 26.96 -1.73 29.00
C GLY A 111 26.80 -2.02 30.50
N THR A 112 25.61 -2.41 30.93
CA THR A 112 25.32 -2.76 32.33
C THR A 112 26.03 -4.02 32.81
N ASP A 113 26.20 -5.03 31.95
CA ASP A 113 26.88 -6.28 32.28
C ASP A 113 28.40 -6.09 32.47
N LYS A 114 29.02 -5.18 31.72
CA LYS A 114 30.44 -4.83 31.85
C LYS A 114 30.81 -4.00 33.09
N THR A 115 29.81 -3.49 33.81
CA THR A 115 30.02 -2.61 34.97
C THR A 115 29.86 -3.38 36.30
N LYS A 116 29.73 -4.71 36.25
CA LYS A 116 29.59 -5.60 37.40
C LYS A 116 30.72 -6.63 37.40
#